data_AF-A0A5J4RSH4-F1
#
_entry.id   AF-A0A5J4RSH4-F1
#
_cell.length_a   1.000
_cell.length_b   1.000
_cell.length_c   1.000
_cell.angle_alpha   90.00
_cell.angle_beta   90.00
_cell.angle_gamma   90.00
#
_symmetry.space_group_name_H-M   'P 1'
#
loop_
_entity.id
_entity.type
_entity.pdbx_description
1 polymer ?
#
loop_
_entity_poly.entity_id
_entity_poly.type
_entity_poly.pdbx_seq_one_letter_code
_entity_poly.pdbx_strand_id
1 'polypeptide(L)'
;RAAREYQVKYREKYISLDYNQYVTWLTDSDGQKGKNFYPDLGIFEAVKQRYPKFYVDLYSDMLRSEHIPFNIFVPFRQDLEFGKNVFNKIMGNCIQSIENIKIEFAPSPKENYLDDGTSLDAYIEYTHTDNSKGIIGIEVKYTEKEYPLDPNSKQAKDINDKNGKYYSISEQSGLYKPNSIETLQKEGGRFNYSMQVFVF
;
A
#
# COMPACT_ATOMS: atom_id res chain seq x y z
N ARG A 1 -19.65 -1.74 2.08
CA ARG A 1 -20.72 -2.02 1.12
C ARG A 1 -20.60 -1.11 -0.10
N ALA A 2 -20.21 0.16 0.09
CA ALA A 2 -20.12 1.15 -0.97
C ALA A 2 -19.02 0.86 -2.02
N ALA A 3 -17.81 0.42 -1.62
CA ALA A 3 -16.75 0.13 -2.59
C ALA A 3 -17.07 -1.09 -3.43
N ARG A 4 -17.64 -2.13 -2.82
CA ARG A 4 -18.15 -3.29 -3.58
C ARG A 4 -19.17 -2.87 -4.62
N GLU A 5 -20.17 -2.07 -4.23
CA GLU A 5 -21.20 -1.57 -5.16
C GLU A 5 -20.60 -0.69 -6.26
N TYR A 6 -19.62 0.16 -5.93
CA TYR A 6 -18.91 0.99 -6.90
C TYR A 6 -18.12 0.14 -7.91
N GLN A 7 -17.32 -0.82 -7.43
CA GLN A 7 -16.51 -1.67 -8.30
C GLN A 7 -17.36 -2.54 -9.22
N VAL A 8 -18.47 -3.08 -8.71
CA VAL A 8 -19.43 -3.83 -9.54
C VAL A 8 -20.01 -2.93 -10.64
N LYS A 9 -20.49 -1.73 -10.30
CA LYS A 9 -21.02 -0.77 -11.29
C LYS A 9 -19.98 -0.35 -12.32
N TYR A 10 -18.73 -0.12 -11.88
CA TYR A 10 -17.64 0.23 -12.77
C TYR A 10 -17.34 -0.92 -13.75
N ARG A 11 -17.20 -2.15 -13.23
CA ARG A 11 -16.97 -3.35 -14.05
C ARG A 11 -18.06 -3.51 -15.11
N GLU A 12 -19.32 -3.50 -14.70
CA GLU A 12 -20.47 -3.70 -15.59
C GLU A 12 -20.57 -2.62 -16.66
N LYS A 13 -20.19 -1.38 -16.33
CA LYS A 13 -20.27 -0.25 -17.26
C LYS A 13 -19.09 -0.15 -18.22
N TYR A 14 -17.87 -0.47 -17.77
CA TYR A 14 -16.65 -0.14 -18.51
C TYR A 14 -15.78 -1.34 -18.87
N ILE A 15 -15.98 -2.50 -18.24
CA ILE A 15 -15.12 -3.69 -18.43
C ILE A 15 -15.88 -4.85 -19.07
N SER A 16 -16.86 -5.40 -18.36
CA SER A 16 -17.66 -6.57 -18.76
C SER A 16 -18.82 -6.81 -17.78
N LEU A 17 -19.91 -7.41 -18.25
CA LEU A 17 -20.97 -7.94 -17.38
C LEU A 17 -20.56 -9.27 -16.72
N ASP A 18 -19.63 -10.01 -17.32
CA ASP A 18 -19.13 -11.29 -16.80
C ASP A 18 -18.12 -11.08 -15.66
N TYR A 19 -18.13 -12.00 -14.71
CA TYR A 19 -17.24 -12.01 -13.54
C TYR A 19 -16.78 -13.44 -13.24
N ASN A 20 -15.74 -13.58 -12.43
CA ASN A 20 -15.23 -14.88 -11.98
C ASN A 20 -16.04 -15.39 -10.77
N GLN A 21 -15.38 -15.96 -9.76
CA GLN A 21 -16.05 -16.53 -8.57
C GLN A 21 -16.84 -15.47 -7.78
N TYR A 22 -16.36 -14.23 -7.77
CA TYR A 22 -16.98 -13.13 -7.04
C TYR A 22 -17.34 -11.99 -8.00
N VAL A 23 -18.45 -11.29 -7.75
CA VAL A 23 -18.94 -10.18 -8.61
C VAL A 23 -17.97 -9.00 -8.73
N THR A 24 -17.00 -8.91 -7.83
CA THR A 24 -15.91 -7.92 -7.84
C THR A 24 -14.65 -8.43 -8.52
N TRP A 25 -14.65 -9.67 -9.00
CA TRP A 25 -13.52 -10.28 -9.68
C TRP A 25 -13.76 -10.26 -11.18
N LEU A 26 -12.78 -9.75 -11.91
CA LEU A 26 -12.76 -9.86 -13.37
C LEU A 26 -12.66 -11.34 -13.79
N THR A 27 -13.12 -11.65 -14.99
CA THR A 27 -12.86 -12.97 -15.60
C THR A 27 -11.35 -13.21 -15.74
N ASP A 28 -10.89 -14.46 -15.78
CA ASP A 28 -9.46 -14.76 -15.99
C ASP A 28 -8.95 -14.14 -17.30
N SER A 29 -9.77 -14.12 -18.36
CA SER A 29 -9.42 -13.47 -19.63
C SER A 29 -9.21 -11.96 -19.48
N ASP A 30 -10.08 -11.29 -18.75
CA ASP A 30 -10.00 -9.85 -18.51
C ASP A 30 -8.83 -9.49 -17.56
N GLY A 31 -8.61 -10.30 -16.52
CA GLY A 31 -7.47 -10.18 -15.62
C GLY A 31 -6.13 -10.36 -16.36
N GLN A 32 -6.02 -11.39 -17.21
CA GLN A 32 -4.82 -11.62 -18.04
C GLN A 32 -4.55 -10.49 -19.05
N LYS A 33 -5.61 -9.80 -19.50
CA LYS A 33 -5.50 -8.60 -20.35
C LYS A 33 -5.18 -7.33 -19.55
N GLY A 34 -5.09 -7.41 -18.23
CA GLY A 34 -4.73 -6.28 -17.37
C GLY A 34 -5.86 -5.29 -17.16
N LYS A 35 -7.13 -5.68 -17.32
CA LYS A 35 -8.27 -4.74 -17.21
C LYS A 35 -8.51 -4.18 -15.80
N ASN A 36 -7.83 -4.71 -14.78
CA ASN A 36 -7.80 -4.14 -13.42
C ASN A 36 -6.79 -2.97 -13.29
N PHE A 37 -6.00 -2.74 -14.33
CA PHE A 37 -4.98 -1.71 -14.39
C PHE A 37 -5.34 -0.68 -15.45
N TYR A 38 -4.87 0.55 -15.26
CA TYR A 38 -5.01 1.57 -16.29
C TYR A 38 -4.19 1.16 -17.53
N PRO A 39 -4.78 1.19 -18.74
CA PRO A 39 -4.20 0.52 -19.92
C PRO A 39 -2.95 1.21 -20.48
N ASP A 40 -2.73 2.49 -20.17
CA ASP A 40 -1.56 3.22 -20.65
C ASP A 40 -0.49 3.37 -19.55
N LEU A 41 0.52 4.21 -19.81
CA LEU A 41 1.59 4.54 -18.87
C LEU A 41 2.39 3.31 -18.39
N GLY A 42 2.39 2.22 -19.16
CA GLY A 42 3.21 1.02 -18.87
C GLY A 42 2.91 0.36 -17.52
N ILE A 43 1.72 0.58 -16.95
CA ILE A 43 1.37 0.09 -15.61
C ILE A 43 1.31 -1.43 -15.59
N PHE A 44 0.58 -2.03 -16.53
CA PHE A 44 0.45 -3.48 -16.58
C PHE A 44 1.78 -4.19 -16.89
N GLU A 45 2.70 -3.48 -17.56
CA GLU A 45 4.04 -3.99 -17.87
C GLU A 45 4.88 -4.04 -16.60
N ALA A 46 4.80 -3.01 -15.76
CA ALA A 46 5.42 -3.01 -14.43
C ALA A 46 4.86 -4.12 -13.53
N VAL A 47 3.54 -4.38 -13.59
CA VAL A 47 2.90 -5.50 -12.86
C VAL A 47 3.48 -6.83 -13.32
N LYS A 48 3.53 -7.09 -14.64
CA LYS A 48 4.10 -8.33 -15.19
C LYS A 48 5.58 -8.49 -14.89
N GLN A 49 6.34 -7.40 -14.81
CA GLN A 49 7.75 -7.45 -14.40
C GLN A 49 7.89 -7.88 -12.93
N ARG A 50 7.02 -7.36 -12.04
CA ARG A 50 7.05 -7.71 -10.61
C ARG A 50 6.47 -9.10 -10.33
N TYR A 51 5.39 -9.45 -11.03
CA TYR A 51 4.60 -10.66 -10.86
C TYR A 51 4.39 -11.34 -12.22
N PRO A 52 5.42 -12.04 -12.76
CA PRO A 52 5.38 -12.59 -14.12
C PRO A 52 4.39 -13.74 -14.31
N LYS A 53 3.92 -14.35 -13.23
CA LYS A 53 2.90 -15.40 -13.25
C LYS A 53 1.55 -14.79 -12.95
N PHE A 54 0.54 -15.19 -13.72
CA PHE A 54 -0.84 -14.81 -13.45
C PHE A 54 -1.26 -15.27 -12.05
N TYR A 55 -1.75 -14.33 -11.26
CA TYR A 55 -2.25 -14.55 -9.91
C TYR A 55 -3.63 -13.91 -9.82
N VAL A 56 -4.68 -14.73 -9.79
CA VAL A 56 -6.07 -14.28 -9.95
C VAL A 56 -6.43 -13.18 -8.97
N ASP A 57 -6.00 -13.28 -7.71
CA ASP A 57 -6.29 -12.29 -6.69
C ASP A 57 -5.72 -10.91 -7.09
N LEU A 58 -4.43 -10.82 -7.44
CA LEU A 58 -3.81 -9.56 -7.86
C LEU A 58 -4.40 -9.01 -9.17
N TYR A 59 -4.58 -9.89 -10.16
CA TYR A 59 -4.92 -9.49 -11.52
C TYR A 59 -6.41 -9.23 -11.72
N SER A 60 -7.27 -9.80 -10.87
CA SER A 60 -8.72 -9.85 -11.09
C SER A 60 -9.53 -9.29 -9.93
N ASP A 61 -9.03 -9.33 -8.69
CA ASP A 61 -9.77 -8.77 -7.55
C ASP A 61 -9.71 -7.24 -7.56
N MET A 62 -10.83 -6.61 -7.93
CA MET A 62 -10.97 -5.15 -7.97
C MET A 62 -11.04 -4.51 -6.57
N LEU A 63 -11.05 -5.31 -5.50
CA LEU A 63 -11.00 -4.86 -4.11
C LEU A 63 -9.68 -5.18 -3.39
N ARG A 64 -8.72 -5.84 -4.05
CA ARG A 64 -7.36 -5.96 -3.50
C ARG A 64 -6.65 -4.62 -3.51
N SER A 65 -5.82 -4.29 -2.53
CA SER A 65 -5.11 -3.00 -2.55
C SER A 65 -3.94 -3.00 -3.54
N GLU A 66 -3.32 -4.15 -3.82
CA GLU A 66 -2.05 -4.21 -4.56
C GLU A 66 -2.10 -3.66 -5.99
N HIS A 67 -3.29 -3.50 -6.61
CA HIS A 67 -3.37 -2.86 -7.92
C HIS A 67 -3.28 -1.32 -7.85
N ILE A 68 -3.63 -0.72 -6.72
CA ILE A 68 -3.68 0.74 -6.53
C ILE A 68 -2.27 1.36 -6.61
N PRO A 69 -1.24 0.83 -5.92
CA PRO A 69 0.10 1.39 -6.00
C PRO A 69 0.65 1.39 -7.41
N PHE A 70 0.36 0.37 -8.21
CA PHE A 70 0.75 0.34 -9.62
C PHE A 70 0.04 1.42 -10.43
N ASN A 71 -1.27 1.55 -10.29
CA ASN A 71 -2.05 2.55 -11.02
C ASN A 71 -1.66 4.00 -10.69
N ILE A 72 -1.20 4.28 -9.46
CA ILE A 72 -0.85 5.63 -9.01
C ILE A 72 0.65 5.93 -9.20
N PHE A 73 1.53 5.03 -8.75
CA PHE A 73 2.95 5.34 -8.59
C PHE A 73 3.83 4.90 -9.75
N VAL A 74 3.37 4.04 -10.67
CA VAL A 74 4.09 3.82 -11.93
C VAL A 74 4.12 5.11 -12.78
N PRO A 75 3.01 5.84 -12.95
CA PRO A 75 3.03 7.17 -13.57
C PRO A 75 4.01 8.14 -12.89
N PHE A 76 4.04 8.17 -11.55
CA PHE A 76 4.94 9.09 -10.83
C PHE A 76 6.41 8.69 -11.01
N ARG A 77 6.71 7.40 -11.15
CA ARG A 77 8.08 6.94 -11.46
C ARG A 77 8.53 7.40 -12.85
N GLN A 78 7.60 7.55 -13.79
CA GLN A 78 7.89 8.04 -15.15
C GLN A 78 8.06 9.56 -15.20
N ASP A 79 7.43 10.28 -14.27
CA ASP A 79 7.57 11.73 -14.12
C ASP A 79 7.75 12.10 -12.63
N LEU A 80 9.01 12.03 -12.18
CA LEU A 80 9.38 12.31 -10.79
C LEU A 80 9.11 13.77 -10.39
N GLU A 81 9.13 14.71 -11.35
CA GLU A 81 8.84 16.11 -11.10
C GLU A 81 7.34 16.33 -10.83
N PHE A 82 6.48 15.66 -11.62
CA PHE A 82 5.06 15.62 -11.33
C PHE A 82 4.77 14.98 -9.97
N GLY A 83 5.39 13.82 -9.68
CA GLY A 83 5.30 13.17 -8.37
C GLY A 83 5.69 14.11 -7.23
N LYS A 84 6.82 14.82 -7.37
CA LYS A 84 7.29 15.82 -6.40
C LYS A 84 6.24 16.90 -6.18
N ASN A 85 5.67 17.44 -7.24
CA ASN A 85 4.66 18.50 -7.16
C ASN A 85 3.37 18.02 -6.45
N VAL A 86 2.97 16.77 -6.65
CA VAL A 86 1.84 16.17 -5.92
C VAL A 86 2.16 16.07 -4.43
N PHE A 87 3.32 15.50 -4.06
CA PHE A 87 3.68 15.36 -2.65
C PHE A 87 3.94 16.70 -1.96
N ASN A 88 4.49 17.69 -2.66
CA ASN A 88 4.68 19.03 -2.12
C ASN A 88 3.36 19.75 -1.79
N LYS A 89 2.28 19.46 -2.52
CA LYS A 89 0.93 19.95 -2.14
C LYS A 89 0.44 19.37 -0.81
N ILE A 90 0.90 18.18 -0.46
CA ILE A 90 0.53 17.48 0.79
C ILE A 90 1.47 17.89 1.93
N MET A 91 2.76 18.02 1.63
CA MET A 91 3.83 18.18 2.62
C MET A 91 4.33 19.62 2.80
N GLY A 92 3.70 20.59 2.15
CA GLY A 92 4.02 22.01 2.37
C GLY A 92 5.28 22.48 1.64
N ASN A 93 5.51 21.99 0.41
CA ASN A 93 6.63 22.37 -0.47
C ASN A 93 8.03 22.11 0.11
N CYS A 94 8.17 21.10 0.96
CA CYS A 94 9.43 20.78 1.63
C CYS A 94 10.34 19.80 0.86
N ILE A 95 9.85 19.23 -0.25
CA ILE A 95 10.60 18.29 -1.08
C ILE A 95 11.31 19.05 -2.21
N GLN A 96 12.63 18.97 -2.22
CA GLN A 96 13.50 19.53 -3.26
C GLN A 96 13.52 18.65 -4.52
N SER A 97 13.66 17.33 -4.33
CA SER A 97 13.65 16.34 -5.42
C SER A 97 13.15 14.99 -4.92
N ILE A 98 12.54 14.21 -5.81
CA ILE A 98 12.31 12.77 -5.61
C ILE A 98 13.39 12.05 -6.39
N GLU A 99 14.08 11.11 -5.75
CA GLU A 99 15.14 10.32 -6.37
C GLU A 99 14.63 8.96 -6.87
N ASN A 100 13.70 8.35 -6.14
CA ASN A 100 13.23 7.01 -6.47
C ASN A 100 11.82 6.77 -5.95
N ILE A 101 11.08 5.91 -6.66
CA ILE A 101 9.77 5.42 -6.26
C ILE A 101 9.73 3.90 -6.48
N LYS A 102 9.69 3.13 -5.41
CA LYS A 102 9.57 1.67 -5.42
C LYS A 102 8.14 1.29 -5.04
N ILE A 103 7.60 0.25 -5.68
CA ILE A 103 6.26 -0.28 -5.43
C ILE A 103 6.44 -1.69 -4.87
N GLU A 104 5.65 -2.06 -3.86
CA GLU A 104 5.76 -3.35 -3.17
C GLU A 104 7.18 -3.58 -2.63
N PHE A 105 7.69 -2.57 -1.90
CA PHE A 105 9.06 -2.53 -1.41
C PHE A 105 9.17 -3.12 -0.02
N ALA A 106 9.81 -4.28 0.08
CA ALA A 106 10.32 -4.82 1.33
C ALA A 106 11.85 -4.72 1.32
N PRO A 107 12.47 -4.16 2.36
CA PRO A 107 13.91 -4.05 2.41
C PRO A 107 14.57 -5.41 2.70
N SER A 108 15.82 -5.58 2.26
CA SER A 108 16.53 -6.86 2.27
C SER A 108 17.98 -6.69 2.77
N PRO A 109 18.55 -7.64 3.52
CA PRO A 109 17.93 -8.90 3.97
C PRO A 109 16.92 -8.66 5.12
N LYS A 110 15.81 -9.41 5.15
CA LYS A 110 14.64 -9.11 6.01
C LYS A 110 14.96 -9.17 7.52
N GLU A 111 16.00 -9.91 7.89
CA GLU A 111 16.47 -10.17 9.25
C GLU A 111 17.01 -8.89 9.90
N ASN A 112 17.49 -7.95 9.09
CA ASN A 112 17.93 -6.61 9.50
C ASN A 112 16.76 -5.67 9.83
N TYR A 113 15.52 -6.10 9.60
CA TYR A 113 14.29 -5.34 9.82
C TYR A 113 13.35 -6.12 10.76
N LEU A 114 12.04 -5.98 10.57
CA LEU A 114 11.01 -6.69 11.34
C LEU A 114 11.00 -8.21 11.11
N ASP A 115 11.69 -8.70 10.08
CA ASP A 115 11.83 -10.13 9.76
C ASP A 115 10.49 -10.86 9.49
N ASP A 116 9.50 -10.13 8.98
CA ASP A 116 8.15 -10.63 8.72
C ASP A 116 7.75 -10.60 7.24
N GLY A 117 8.60 -10.01 6.38
CA GLY A 117 8.37 -9.89 4.95
C GLY A 117 7.37 -8.80 4.58
N THR A 118 7.01 -7.91 5.50
CA THR A 118 6.11 -6.80 5.22
C THR A 118 6.74 -5.82 4.23
N SER A 119 6.00 -5.50 3.17
CA SER A 119 6.35 -4.46 2.20
C SER A 119 5.55 -3.19 2.46
N LEU A 120 6.14 -2.05 2.11
CA LEU A 120 5.37 -0.85 1.82
C LEU A 120 4.77 -0.97 0.43
N ASP A 121 3.48 -0.67 0.31
CA ASP A 121 2.79 -0.59 -0.98
C ASP A 121 3.51 0.38 -1.94
N ALA A 122 3.97 1.53 -1.43
CA ALA A 122 4.94 2.38 -2.11
C ALA A 122 5.98 3.00 -1.17
N TYR A 123 7.19 3.16 -1.68
CA TYR A 123 8.34 3.72 -0.98
C TYR A 123 9.03 4.76 -1.85
N ILE A 124 9.10 5.99 -1.37
CA ILE A 124 9.59 7.15 -2.12
C ILE A 124 10.79 7.73 -1.39
N GLU A 125 11.92 7.84 -2.09
CA GLU A 125 13.15 8.47 -1.59
C GLU A 125 13.18 9.92 -2.07
N TYR A 126 13.44 10.87 -1.16
CA TYR A 126 13.46 12.28 -1.50
C TYR A 126 14.58 13.06 -0.80
N THR A 127 14.95 14.19 -1.40
CA THR A 127 15.78 15.22 -0.79
C THR A 127 14.89 16.35 -0.29
N HIS A 128 15.01 16.69 0.99
CA HIS A 128 14.32 17.82 1.58
C HIS A 128 15.00 19.14 1.20
N THR A 129 14.30 20.27 1.29
CA THR A 129 14.83 21.61 0.98
C THR A 129 16.04 22.06 1.81
N ASP A 130 16.32 21.40 2.94
CA ASP A 130 17.56 21.59 3.72
C ASP A 130 18.70 20.64 3.32
N ASN A 131 18.53 19.89 2.22
CA ASN A 131 19.41 18.84 1.70
C ASN A 131 19.49 17.54 2.51
N SER A 132 18.69 17.38 3.58
CA SER A 132 18.56 16.09 4.24
C SER A 132 17.84 15.07 3.34
N LYS A 133 18.09 13.77 3.59
CA LYS A 133 17.40 12.67 2.93
C LYS A 133 16.22 12.22 3.76
N GLY A 134 15.09 11.99 3.11
CA GLY A 134 13.88 11.48 3.75
C GLY A 134 13.20 10.40 2.91
N ILE A 135 12.20 9.78 3.51
CA ILE A 135 11.37 8.78 2.84
C ILE A 135 9.88 9.04 3.05
N ILE A 136 9.07 8.66 2.07
CA ILE A 136 7.62 8.55 2.23
C ILE A 136 7.25 7.08 2.02
N GLY A 137 6.77 6.44 3.08
CA GLY A 137 6.16 5.11 3.03
C GLY A 137 4.65 5.25 2.90
N ILE A 138 4.06 4.55 1.94
CA ILE A 138 2.61 4.56 1.72
C ILE A 138 2.10 3.14 1.87
N GLU A 139 1.03 3.01 2.63
CA GLU A 139 0.23 1.80 2.77
C GLU A 139 -1.22 2.12 2.40
N VAL A 140 -1.82 1.31 1.55
CA VAL A 140 -3.18 1.47 1.05
C VAL A 140 -4.01 0.28 1.49
N LYS A 141 -5.13 0.54 2.16
CA LYS A 141 -6.06 -0.52 2.58
C LYS A 141 -7.50 -0.20 2.13
N TYR A 142 -8.11 -1.17 1.46
CA TYR A 142 -9.56 -1.22 1.31
C TYR A 142 -10.18 -1.85 2.55
N THR A 143 -10.71 -1.02 3.46
CA THR A 143 -11.45 -1.51 4.62
C THR A 143 -12.81 -0.83 4.68
N GLU A 144 -13.88 -1.64 4.71
CA GLU A 144 -15.24 -1.12 4.91
C GLU A 144 -15.74 -1.35 6.34
N LYS A 145 -14.99 -2.15 7.12
CA LYS A 145 -15.22 -2.50 8.52
C LYS A 145 -13.87 -2.76 9.20
N GLU A 146 -13.86 -2.59 10.52
CA GLU A 146 -12.78 -3.04 11.39
C GLU A 146 -12.62 -4.56 11.25
N TYR A 147 -11.38 -5.03 11.11
CA TYR A 147 -11.07 -6.44 11.28
C TYR A 147 -10.81 -6.68 12.77
N PRO A 148 -11.65 -7.47 13.46
CA PRO A 148 -11.33 -7.84 14.83
C PRO A 148 -10.02 -8.62 14.80
N LEU A 149 -9.07 -8.18 15.62
CA LEU A 149 -7.82 -8.88 15.81
C LEU A 149 -8.12 -10.21 16.50
N ASP A 150 -7.88 -11.34 15.83
CA ASP A 150 -7.99 -12.65 16.46
C ASP A 150 -6.95 -12.74 17.59
N PRO A 151 -7.35 -12.95 18.86
CA PRO A 151 -6.42 -13.04 19.98
C PRO A 151 -5.36 -14.14 19.83
N ASN A 152 -5.62 -15.16 19.01
CA ASN A 152 -4.69 -16.25 18.76
C ASN A 152 -3.78 -16.01 17.54
N SER A 153 -4.02 -14.93 16.77
CA SER A 153 -3.24 -14.57 15.60
C SER A 153 -1.78 -14.26 15.97
N LYS A 154 -0.91 -14.38 14.97
CA LYS A 154 0.48 -13.95 15.10
C LYS A 154 0.56 -12.46 15.47
N GLN A 155 -0.25 -11.63 14.82
CA GLN A 155 -0.30 -10.18 15.05
C GLN A 155 -0.67 -9.84 16.50
N ALA A 156 -1.66 -10.53 17.07
CA ALA A 156 -2.02 -10.35 18.48
C ALA A 156 -0.87 -10.72 19.42
N LYS A 157 -0.14 -11.79 19.12
CA LYS A 157 1.03 -12.20 19.91
C LYS A 157 2.15 -11.16 19.79
N ASP A 158 2.48 -10.74 18.57
CA ASP A 158 3.56 -9.80 18.28
C ASP A 158 3.32 -8.42 18.92
N ILE A 159 2.08 -7.90 18.87
CA ILE A 159 1.71 -6.61 19.47
C ILE A 159 1.78 -6.65 21.01
N ASN A 160 1.53 -7.82 21.62
CA ASN A 160 1.56 -7.98 23.08
C ASN A 160 2.94 -8.42 23.62
N ASP A 161 3.88 -8.80 22.75
CA ASP A 161 5.24 -9.17 23.15
C ASP A 161 6.11 -7.93 23.39
N LYS A 162 6.22 -7.53 24.66
CA LYS A 162 7.08 -6.40 25.08
C LYS A 162 8.58 -6.64 24.84
N ASN A 163 8.98 -7.88 24.61
CA ASN A 163 10.36 -8.24 24.28
C ASN A 163 10.55 -8.41 22.75
N GLY A 164 9.49 -8.27 21.97
CA GLY A 164 9.49 -8.46 20.52
C GLY A 164 10.11 -7.30 19.75
N LYS A 165 10.51 -7.56 18.50
CA LYS A 165 11.08 -6.56 17.58
C LYS A 165 10.17 -5.35 17.36
N TYR A 166 8.86 -5.57 17.28
CA TYR A 166 7.88 -4.51 17.08
C TYR A 166 7.88 -3.49 18.24
N TYR A 167 7.90 -3.98 19.48
CA TYR A 167 7.93 -3.12 20.66
C TYR A 167 9.25 -2.33 20.72
N SER A 168 10.38 -3.02 20.55
CA SER A 168 11.71 -2.38 20.64
C SER A 168 11.93 -1.32 19.56
N ILE A 169 11.54 -1.58 18.30
CA ILE A 169 11.65 -0.62 17.21
C ILE A 169 10.70 0.57 17.42
N SER A 170 9.46 0.32 17.85
CA SER A 170 8.49 1.41 18.10
C SER A 170 9.01 2.38 19.17
N GLU A 171 9.53 1.87 20.29
CA GLU A 171 10.13 2.71 21.35
C GLU A 171 11.39 3.44 20.86
N GLN A 172 12.28 2.74 20.14
CA GLN A 172 13.54 3.31 19.67
C GLN A 172 13.37 4.35 18.54
N SER A 173 12.26 4.28 17.79
CA SER A 173 12.00 5.19 16.67
C SER A 173 11.87 6.65 17.09
N GLY A 174 11.43 6.92 18.31
CA GLY A 174 11.12 8.27 18.79
C GLY A 174 9.94 8.95 18.09
N LEU A 175 9.19 8.23 17.24
CA LEU A 175 8.08 8.77 16.44
C LEU A 175 6.76 8.82 17.19
N TYR A 176 6.62 8.01 18.24
CA TYR A 176 5.42 7.93 19.05
C TYR A 176 5.54 8.78 20.31
N LYS A 177 4.41 9.33 20.80
CA LYS A 177 4.39 10.01 22.09
C LYS A 177 4.72 9.02 23.22
N PRO A 178 5.28 9.46 24.36
CA PRO A 178 5.47 8.60 25.51
C PRO A 178 4.19 7.86 25.89
N ASN A 179 4.30 6.56 26.22
CA ASN A 179 3.20 5.66 26.57
C ASN A 179 2.18 5.38 25.45
N SER A 180 2.44 5.76 24.19
CA SER A 180 1.50 5.50 23.08
C SER A 180 1.25 4.01 22.85
N ILE A 181 2.22 3.14 23.15
CA ILE A 181 2.07 1.69 22.91
C ILE A 181 0.88 1.12 23.69
N GLU A 182 0.67 1.53 24.94
CA GLU A 182 -0.46 1.06 25.75
C GLU A 182 -1.82 1.51 25.21
N THR A 183 -1.85 2.66 24.52
CA THR A 183 -3.04 3.19 23.85
C THR A 183 -3.30 2.47 22.53
N LEU A 184 -2.26 2.31 21.69
CA LEU A 184 -2.33 1.64 20.39
C LEU A 184 -2.78 0.17 20.52
N GLN A 185 -2.42 -0.51 21.61
CA GLN A 185 -2.87 -1.89 21.88
C GLN A 185 -4.38 -2.01 22.18
N LYS A 186 -5.01 -0.94 22.70
CA LYS A 186 -6.42 -0.95 23.13
C LYS A 186 -7.37 -0.49 22.03
N GLU A 187 -6.89 0.33 21.11
CA GLU A 187 -7.66 0.80 19.97
C GLU A 187 -7.48 -0.19 18.80
N GLY A 188 -8.29 -1.26 18.78
CA GLY A 188 -8.45 -2.06 17.56
C GLY A 188 -8.73 -1.15 16.37
N GLY A 189 -7.86 -1.18 15.37
CA GLY A 189 -7.75 -0.15 14.34
C GLY A 189 -9.08 0.20 13.65
N ARG A 190 -9.61 1.39 13.97
CA ARG A 190 -10.79 1.98 13.33
C ARG A 190 -10.42 2.62 12.00
N PHE A 191 -10.32 1.86 10.94
CA PHE A 191 -10.08 2.42 9.61
C PHE A 191 -11.22 2.05 8.66
N ASN A 192 -11.90 3.08 8.14
CA ASN A 192 -12.75 3.00 6.96
C ASN A 192 -11.98 3.67 5.82
N TYR A 193 -11.65 2.94 4.76
CA TYR A 193 -10.87 3.38 3.59
C TYR A 193 -9.70 4.30 3.91
N SER A 194 -8.52 3.73 4.20
CA SER A 194 -7.34 4.51 4.54
C SER A 194 -6.20 4.29 3.55
N MET A 195 -5.71 5.39 2.97
CA MET A 195 -4.32 5.50 2.55
C MET A 195 -3.56 6.10 3.72
N GLN A 196 -2.68 5.32 4.32
CA GLN A 196 -1.80 5.76 5.39
C GLN A 196 -0.49 6.20 4.74
N VAL A 197 -0.14 7.47 4.96
CA VAL A 197 1.10 8.06 4.49
C VAL A 197 1.98 8.28 5.71
N PHE A 198 3.12 7.59 5.74
CA PHE A 198 4.14 7.71 6.76
C PHE A 198 5.31 8.48 6.17
N VAL A 199 5.67 9.60 6.81
CA VAL A 199 6.82 10.41 6.40
C VAL A 199 7.90 10.24 7.46
N PHE A 200 9.11 9.87 7.03
CA PHE A 200 10.26 9.69 7.89
C PHE A 200 11.46 10.51 7.39
#